data_AF-A0A661IFS0-F1
#
_entry.id   AF-A0A661IFS0-F1
#
_cell.length_a   1.000
_cell.length_b   1.000
_cell.length_c   1.000
_cell.angle_alpha   90.00
_cell.angle_beta   90.00
_cell.angle_gamma   90.00
#
_symmetry.space_group_name_H-M   'P 1'
#
loop_
_entity.id
_entity.type
_entity.pdbx_description
1 polymer ?
#
loop_
_entity_poly.entity_id
_entity_poly.type
_entity_poly.pdbx_seq_one_letter_code
_entity_poly.pdbx_strand_id
1 'polypeptide(L)'
;MWTILPKVELDNFLQTHPKLQRHDGGYFLHDDGEYIFLPRHFVTSYPFDRYIVHIDEAFKAETIDIEFTGELRPEQKPAVNTFINEYQTHNFTSGILQARPGFGKTVSGAYLTCTLKQKTLIILDNSKLLEQWVDAYKTFTTLTEDDIGIIQGKKFESDKPVA
;
A
#
# COMPACT_ATOMS: atom_id res chain seq x y z
N MET A 1 4.35 7.81 -6.01
CA MET A 1 4.11 9.15 -5.46
C MET A 1 4.95 9.34 -4.21
N TRP A 2 6.05 10.06 -4.30
CA TRP A 2 6.85 10.51 -3.17
C TRP A 2 6.50 11.96 -2.86
N THR A 3 6.36 12.30 -1.57
CA THR A 3 6.21 13.69 -1.13
C THR A 3 7.60 14.17 -0.73
N ILE A 4 8.11 15.20 -1.40
CA ILE A 4 9.46 15.72 -1.16
C ILE A 4 9.34 17.18 -0.74
N LEU A 5 9.98 17.52 0.39
CA LEU A 5 10.05 18.86 0.94
C LEU A 5 11.48 19.41 0.77
N PRO A 6 11.67 20.53 0.04
CA PRO A 6 12.97 21.20 0.04
C PRO A 6 13.36 21.59 1.47
N LYS A 7 14.59 21.31 1.90
CA LYS A 7 15.02 21.54 3.29
C LYS A 7 14.95 23.01 3.69
N VAL A 8 15.14 23.91 2.74
CA VAL A 8 14.96 25.37 2.92
C VAL A 8 13.53 25.77 3.33
N GLU A 9 12.54 24.92 3.07
CA GLU A 9 11.13 25.13 3.44
C GLU A 9 10.76 24.46 4.78
N LEU A 10 11.66 23.68 5.38
CA LEU A 10 11.33 22.86 6.54
C LEU A 10 10.84 23.68 7.73
N ASP A 11 11.55 24.75 8.08
CA ASP A 11 11.18 25.57 9.25
C ASP A 11 9.81 26.21 9.06
N ASN A 12 9.52 26.72 7.86
CA ASN A 12 8.23 27.29 7.52
C ASN A 12 7.12 26.23 7.56
N PHE A 13 7.37 25.02 7.04
CA PHE A 13 6.45 23.91 7.13
C PHE A 13 6.15 23.51 8.60
N LEU A 14 7.18 23.40 9.43
CA LEU A 14 7.03 23.04 10.84
C LEU A 14 6.29 24.12 11.64
N GLN A 15 6.50 25.40 11.32
CA GLN A 15 5.76 26.52 11.94
C GLN A 15 4.27 26.49 11.59
N THR A 16 3.92 26.16 10.35
CA THR A 16 2.53 26.02 9.92
C THR A 16 1.85 24.76 10.48
N HIS A 17 2.65 23.75 10.87
CA HIS A 17 2.16 22.47 11.40
C HIS A 17 2.80 22.10 12.75
N PRO A 18 2.55 22.87 13.83
CA PRO A 18 3.24 22.73 15.12
C PRO A 18 2.97 21.39 15.82
N LYS A 19 1.92 20.65 15.43
CA LYS A 19 1.69 19.29 15.91
C LYS A 19 2.79 18.32 15.47
N LEU A 20 3.40 18.56 14.30
CA LEU A 20 4.44 17.71 13.74
C LEU A 20 5.83 17.99 14.36
N GLN A 21 6.07 19.20 14.85
CA GLN A 21 7.29 19.52 15.60
C GLN A 21 7.49 18.61 16.82
N ARG A 22 6.39 18.15 17.43
CA ARG A 22 6.42 17.27 18.62
C ARG A 22 6.98 15.89 18.37
N HIS A 23 7.10 15.49 17.10
CA HIS A 23 7.56 14.16 16.70
C HIS A 23 9.04 14.11 16.30
N ASP A 24 9.80 15.22 16.45
CA ASP A 24 11.25 15.31 16.24
C ASP A 24 11.73 14.63 14.94
N GLY A 25 11.00 14.85 13.84
CA GLY A 25 11.35 14.27 12.54
C GLY A 25 11.11 12.76 12.40
N GLY A 26 10.42 12.10 13.34
CA GLY A 26 10.11 10.66 13.29
C GLY A 26 9.21 10.21 12.12
N TYR A 27 8.81 11.13 11.26
CA TYR A 27 8.08 10.88 10.01
C TYR A 27 8.93 11.14 8.76
N PHE A 28 10.17 11.62 8.89
CA PHE A 28 11.10 11.73 7.77
C PHE A 28 11.55 10.33 7.36
N LEU A 29 11.34 10.00 6.08
CA LEU A 29 11.78 8.73 5.53
C LEU A 29 13.27 8.77 5.17
N HIS A 30 13.74 9.92 4.69
CA HIS A 30 15.12 10.14 4.26
C HIS A 30 15.44 11.64 4.23
N ASP A 31 16.70 11.98 4.45
CA ASP A 31 17.27 13.32 4.33
C ASP A 31 18.58 13.17 3.54
N ASP A 32 18.64 13.79 2.36
CA ASP A 32 19.82 13.76 1.49
C ASP A 32 20.70 15.01 1.62
N GLY A 33 20.32 15.95 2.50
CA GLY A 33 20.98 17.24 2.71
C GLY A 33 20.28 18.42 2.04
N GLU A 34 19.63 18.20 0.89
CA GLU A 34 18.89 19.24 0.14
C GLU A 34 17.38 19.07 0.26
N TYR A 35 16.92 17.83 0.38
CA TYR A 35 15.53 17.43 0.40
C TYR A 35 15.23 16.48 1.56
N ILE A 36 14.00 16.61 2.07
CA ILE A 36 13.42 15.69 3.04
C ILE A 36 12.33 14.88 2.35
N PHE A 37 12.48 13.57 2.40
CA PHE A 37 11.51 12.62 1.89
C PHE A 37 10.49 12.33 2.97
N LEU A 38 9.22 12.58 2.65
CA LEU A 38 8.10 12.40 3.54
C LEU A 38 7.27 11.18 3.12
N PRO A 39 6.42 10.66 4.02
CA PRO A 39 5.54 9.55 3.71
C PRO A 39 4.73 9.81 2.44
N ARG A 40 4.44 8.73 1.71
CA ARG A 40 3.52 8.83 0.58
C ARG A 40 2.19 9.40 1.07
N HIS A 41 1.56 10.25 0.26
CA HIS A 41 0.32 10.98 0.58
C HIS A 41 0.42 12.07 1.66
N PHE A 42 1.60 12.36 2.20
CA PHE A 42 1.75 13.43 3.20
C PHE A 42 1.20 14.79 2.73
N VAL A 43 1.42 15.14 1.45
CA VAL A 43 0.86 16.36 0.82
C VAL A 43 -0.68 16.42 0.84
N THR A 44 -1.37 15.27 0.87
CA THR A 44 -2.85 15.25 0.89
C THR A 44 -3.41 15.61 2.25
N SER A 45 -2.72 15.26 3.34
CA SER A 45 -3.09 15.64 4.70
C SER A 45 -2.59 17.03 5.09
N TYR A 46 -1.52 17.49 4.45
CA TYR A 46 -0.86 18.77 4.73
C TYR A 46 -0.55 19.49 3.42
N PRO A 47 -1.57 20.04 2.73
CA PRO A 47 -1.37 20.67 1.43
C PRO A 47 -0.48 21.91 1.57
N PHE A 48 0.63 21.93 0.83
CA PHE A 48 1.52 23.08 0.69
C PHE A 48 1.95 23.20 -0.77
N ASP A 49 2.02 24.42 -1.27
CA ASP A 49 2.33 24.76 -2.66
C ASP A 49 3.78 24.47 -3.07
N ARG A 50 4.64 24.05 -2.13
CA ARG A 50 6.07 23.81 -2.35
C ARG A 50 6.51 22.34 -2.23
N TYR A 51 5.57 21.40 -2.13
CA TYR A 51 5.92 19.98 -2.23
C TYR A 51 6.17 19.56 -3.66
N ILE A 52 7.26 18.82 -3.87
CA ILE A 52 7.47 18.10 -5.11
C ILE A 52 6.78 16.74 -4.94
N VAL A 53 5.74 16.52 -5.74
CA VAL A 53 5.05 15.23 -5.82
C VAL A 53 5.64 14.47 -6.99
N HIS A 54 6.54 13.52 -6.70
CA HIS A 54 7.12 12.69 -7.74
C HIS A 54 6.29 11.41 -7.91
N ILE A 55 5.57 11.30 -9.02
CA ILE A 55 4.90 10.07 -9.41
C ILE A 55 5.87 9.34 -10.34
N ASP A 56 6.29 8.14 -9.96
CA ASP A 56 7.01 7.28 -10.86
C ASP A 56 6.00 6.77 -11.91
N GLU A 57 6.00 7.39 -13.08
CA GLU A 57 5.12 7.04 -14.20
C GLU A 57 5.62 5.82 -14.98
N ALA A 58 6.82 5.32 -14.69
CA ALA A 58 7.43 4.22 -15.43
C ALA A 58 6.95 2.84 -14.95
N PHE A 59 6.45 2.73 -13.73
CA PHE A 59 5.97 1.44 -13.20
C PHE A 59 4.63 1.05 -13.86
N LYS A 60 4.70 0.10 -14.78
CA LYS A 60 3.53 -0.59 -15.32
C LYS A 60 3.35 -1.89 -14.55
N ALA A 61 2.28 -1.96 -13.77
CA ALA A 61 1.95 -3.17 -13.04
C ALA A 61 1.63 -4.31 -14.02
N GLU A 62 2.17 -5.49 -13.72
CA GLU A 62 1.93 -6.70 -14.51
C GLU A 62 0.52 -7.21 -14.23
N THR A 63 -0.26 -7.41 -15.30
CA THR A 63 -1.62 -7.95 -15.18
C THR A 63 -1.59 -9.46 -14.99
N ILE A 64 -2.47 -9.98 -14.15
CA ILE A 64 -2.64 -11.41 -13.92
C ILE A 64 -4.08 -11.83 -14.25
N ASP A 65 -4.25 -13.05 -14.75
CA ASP A 65 -5.58 -13.62 -14.96
C ASP A 65 -6.02 -14.36 -13.70
N ILE A 66 -6.98 -13.79 -12.99
CA ILE A 66 -7.45 -14.26 -11.70
C ILE A 66 -8.92 -13.84 -11.54
N GLU A 67 -9.75 -14.75 -11.07
CA GLU A 67 -11.16 -14.49 -10.79
C GLU A 67 -11.48 -14.70 -9.32
N PHE A 68 -12.44 -13.94 -8.80
CA PHE A 68 -12.94 -14.09 -7.44
C PHE A 68 -14.07 -15.13 -7.42
N THR A 69 -13.93 -16.15 -6.58
CA THR A 69 -14.89 -17.28 -6.49
C THR A 69 -15.79 -17.19 -5.26
N GLY A 70 -15.54 -16.23 -4.37
CA GLY A 70 -16.34 -16.00 -3.17
C GLY A 70 -17.51 -15.04 -3.36
N GLU A 71 -18.16 -14.69 -2.24
CA GLU A 71 -19.14 -13.61 -2.17
C GLU A 71 -18.77 -12.62 -1.06
N LEU A 72 -18.82 -11.32 -1.38
CA LEU A 72 -18.66 -10.27 -0.38
C LEU A 72 -19.92 -10.11 0.46
N ARG A 73 -19.73 -10.04 1.78
CA ARG A 73 -20.78 -9.65 2.71
C ARG A 73 -21.23 -8.20 2.46
N PRO A 74 -22.49 -7.86 2.74
CA PRO A 74 -22.99 -6.50 2.57
C PRO A 74 -22.13 -5.44 3.25
N GLU A 75 -21.57 -5.70 4.45
CA GLU A 75 -20.72 -4.73 5.14
C GLU A 75 -19.35 -4.49 4.48
N GLN A 76 -18.89 -5.40 3.62
CA GLN A 76 -17.58 -5.30 2.96
C GLN A 76 -17.64 -4.44 1.69
N LYS A 77 -18.79 -4.45 1.00
CA LYS A 77 -18.98 -3.80 -0.32
C LYS A 77 -18.65 -2.31 -0.31
N PRO A 78 -19.11 -1.49 0.67
CA PRO A 78 -18.79 -0.06 0.66
C PRO A 78 -17.28 0.19 0.70
N ALA A 79 -16.56 -0.58 1.52
CA ALA A 79 -15.14 -0.38 1.73
C ALA A 79 -14.33 -0.71 0.47
N VAL A 80 -14.58 -1.86 -0.18
CA VAL A 80 -13.86 -2.23 -1.42
C VAL A 80 -14.23 -1.32 -2.60
N ASN A 81 -15.49 -0.90 -2.71
CA ASN A 81 -15.95 -0.04 -3.79
C ASN A 81 -15.28 1.34 -3.73
N THR A 82 -14.99 1.86 -2.53
CA THR A 82 -14.19 3.09 -2.40
C THR A 82 -12.82 2.92 -3.06
N PHE A 83 -12.07 1.85 -2.77
CA PHE A 83 -10.77 1.62 -3.41
C PHE A 83 -10.87 1.46 -4.92
N ILE A 84 -11.88 0.73 -5.41
CA ILE A 84 -12.10 0.49 -6.84
C ILE A 84 -12.42 1.80 -7.58
N ASN A 85 -13.34 2.60 -7.04
CA ASN A 85 -13.74 3.87 -7.65
C ASN A 85 -12.57 4.87 -7.72
N GLU A 86 -11.78 4.97 -6.65
CA GLU A 86 -10.56 5.79 -6.62
C GLU A 86 -9.56 5.32 -7.68
N TYR A 87 -9.32 4.00 -7.75
CA TYR A 87 -8.43 3.44 -8.75
C TYR A 87 -8.91 3.71 -10.19
N GLN A 88 -10.20 3.52 -10.47
CA GLN A 88 -10.77 3.78 -11.80
C GLN A 88 -10.73 5.26 -12.19
N THR A 89 -10.88 6.16 -11.22
CA THR A 89 -10.87 7.62 -11.46
C THR A 89 -9.46 8.14 -11.69
N HIS A 90 -8.48 7.66 -10.92
CA HIS A 90 -7.13 8.23 -10.89
C HIS A 90 -6.06 7.32 -11.50
N ASN A 91 -6.44 6.13 -11.97
CA ASN A 91 -5.53 5.06 -12.40
C ASN A 91 -4.50 4.68 -11.31
N PHE A 92 -4.83 4.96 -10.05
CA PHE A 92 -4.01 4.74 -8.88
C PHE A 92 -4.89 4.81 -7.63
N THR A 93 -4.61 3.98 -6.62
CA THR A 93 -5.26 4.09 -5.31
C THR A 93 -4.27 3.77 -4.20
N SER A 94 -4.51 4.37 -3.04
CA SER A 94 -3.77 4.11 -1.80
C SER A 94 -4.68 4.45 -0.63
N GLY A 95 -4.63 3.64 0.41
CA GLY A 95 -5.46 3.88 1.59
C GLY A 95 -5.34 2.78 2.63
N ILE A 96 -6.00 3.00 3.76
CA ILE A 96 -5.99 2.11 4.92
C ILE A 96 -7.40 1.58 5.14
N LEU A 97 -7.57 0.26 5.02
CA LEU A 97 -8.80 -0.42 5.43
C LEU A 97 -8.73 -0.77 6.92
N GLN A 98 -9.17 0.16 7.77
CA GLN A 98 -9.30 -0.08 9.20
C GLN A 98 -10.60 -0.83 9.50
N ALA A 99 -10.49 -2.10 9.89
CA ALA A 99 -11.65 -2.92 10.23
C ALA A 99 -11.37 -3.88 11.40
N ARG A 100 -12.43 -4.18 12.17
CA ARG A 100 -12.37 -5.13 13.29
C ARG A 100 -11.96 -6.55 12.85
N PRO A 101 -11.43 -7.40 13.74
CA PRO A 101 -11.30 -8.83 13.47
C PRO A 101 -12.65 -9.45 13.04
N GLY A 102 -12.63 -10.44 12.15
CA GLY A 102 -13.84 -11.07 11.61
C GLY A 102 -14.59 -10.28 10.53
N PHE A 103 -14.19 -9.03 10.23
CA PHE A 103 -14.72 -8.28 9.08
C PHE A 103 -14.44 -8.96 7.74
N GLY A 104 -13.36 -9.75 7.66
CA GLY A 104 -12.91 -10.38 6.42
C GLY A 104 -11.96 -9.51 5.61
N LYS A 105 -11.01 -8.83 6.28
CA LYS A 105 -9.96 -8.01 5.62
C LYS A 105 -9.21 -8.79 4.53
N THR A 106 -8.90 -10.07 4.79
CA THR A 106 -8.25 -10.95 3.81
C THR A 106 -9.13 -11.18 2.58
N VAL A 107 -10.42 -11.45 2.77
CA VAL A 107 -11.38 -11.62 1.66
C VAL A 107 -11.55 -10.34 0.86
N SER A 108 -11.63 -9.19 1.54
CA SER A 108 -11.64 -7.87 0.87
C SER A 108 -10.37 -7.64 0.04
N GLY A 109 -9.20 -8.02 0.56
CA GLY A 109 -7.94 -7.94 -0.17
C GLY A 109 -7.89 -8.87 -1.39
N ALA A 110 -8.38 -10.11 -1.27
CA ALA A 110 -8.50 -11.04 -2.38
C ALA A 110 -9.44 -10.50 -3.46
N TYR A 111 -10.62 -9.98 -3.06
CA TYR A 111 -11.56 -9.36 -3.98
C TYR A 111 -10.96 -8.18 -4.74
N LEU A 112 -10.23 -7.30 -4.05
CA LEU A 112 -9.54 -6.18 -4.68
C LEU A 112 -8.47 -6.67 -5.67
N THR A 113 -7.69 -7.69 -5.32
CA THR A 113 -6.71 -8.29 -6.23
C THR A 113 -7.38 -8.83 -7.50
N CYS A 114 -8.47 -9.59 -7.37
CA CYS A 114 -9.20 -10.11 -8.52
C CYS A 114 -9.86 -9.01 -9.37
N THR A 115 -10.35 -7.95 -8.73
CA THR A 115 -11.02 -6.85 -9.43
C THR A 115 -10.00 -5.99 -10.19
N LEU A 116 -8.84 -5.72 -9.60
CA LEU A 116 -7.79 -4.89 -10.21
C LEU A 116 -6.93 -5.68 -11.20
N LYS A 117 -6.90 -7.02 -11.10
CA LYS A 117 -6.13 -7.94 -11.95
C LYS A 117 -4.66 -7.57 -12.05
N GLN A 118 -4.09 -7.06 -10.96
CA GLN A 118 -2.67 -6.70 -10.86
C GLN A 118 -1.92 -7.74 -10.03
N LYS A 119 -0.66 -7.97 -10.38
CA LYS A 119 0.24 -8.79 -9.56
C LYS A 119 0.40 -8.17 -8.17
N THR A 120 -0.01 -8.91 -7.15
CA THR A 120 -0.10 -8.41 -5.76
C THR A 120 1.03 -8.95 -4.91
N LEU A 121 1.72 -8.05 -4.20
CA LEU A 121 2.63 -8.39 -3.11
C LEU A 121 1.91 -8.21 -1.76
N ILE A 122 1.94 -9.25 -0.92
CA ILE A 122 1.33 -9.24 0.41
C ILE A 122 2.45 -9.39 1.44
N ILE A 123 2.56 -8.42 2.34
CA ILE A 123 3.61 -8.38 3.37
C ILE A 123 2.98 -8.70 4.71
N LEU A 124 3.54 -9.71 5.40
CA LEU A 124 3.00 -10.25 6.64
C LEU A 124 4.12 -10.39 7.68
N ASP A 125 3.75 -10.29 8.95
CA ASP A 125 4.70 -10.27 10.07
C ASP A 125 5.19 -11.67 10.48
N ASN A 126 4.42 -12.71 10.20
CA ASN A 126 4.76 -14.07 10.62
C ASN A 126 4.16 -15.14 9.69
N SER A 127 4.73 -16.35 9.80
CA SER A 127 4.38 -17.51 8.97
C SER A 127 2.94 -17.99 9.17
N LYS A 128 2.38 -17.83 10.37
CA LYS A 128 0.99 -18.22 10.64
C LYS A 128 0.00 -17.35 9.85
N LEU A 129 0.27 -16.05 9.77
CA LEU A 129 -0.51 -15.16 8.91
C LEU A 129 -0.31 -15.51 7.44
N LEU A 130 0.91 -15.86 7.03
CA LEU A 130 1.19 -16.29 5.66
C LEU A 130 0.31 -17.47 5.26
N GLU A 131 0.31 -18.55 6.05
CA GLU A 131 -0.53 -19.73 5.81
C GLU A 131 -2.01 -19.36 5.68
N GLN A 132 -2.53 -18.50 6.58
CA GLN A 132 -3.92 -18.04 6.52
C GLN A 132 -4.26 -17.26 5.24
N TRP A 133 -3.31 -16.46 4.74
CA TRP A 133 -3.51 -15.70 3.51
C TRP A 133 -3.43 -16.61 2.27
N VAL A 134 -2.51 -17.56 2.23
CA VAL A 134 -2.41 -18.57 1.17
C VAL A 134 -3.70 -19.38 1.08
N ASP A 135 -4.19 -19.90 2.20
CA ASP A 135 -5.45 -20.66 2.25
C ASP A 135 -6.65 -19.82 1.80
N ALA A 136 -6.71 -18.55 2.21
CA ALA A 136 -7.78 -17.65 1.80
C ALA A 136 -7.74 -17.37 0.28
N TYR A 137 -6.57 -17.14 -0.30
CA TYR A 137 -6.47 -16.91 -1.75
C TYR A 137 -6.85 -18.17 -2.54
N LYS A 138 -6.42 -19.36 -2.11
CA LYS A 138 -6.85 -20.63 -2.71
C LYS A 138 -8.35 -20.89 -2.57
N THR A 139 -8.96 -20.39 -1.50
CA THR A 139 -10.41 -20.57 -1.24
C THR A 139 -11.28 -19.60 -2.04
N PHE A 140 -10.87 -18.33 -2.12
CA PHE A 140 -11.72 -17.25 -2.65
C PHE A 140 -11.32 -16.76 -4.04
N THR A 141 -10.30 -17.38 -4.66
CA THR A 141 -9.87 -17.04 -6.02
C THR A 141 -9.69 -18.31 -6.86
N THR A 142 -9.36 -18.14 -8.13
CA THR A 142 -9.00 -19.24 -9.04
C THR A 142 -7.55 -19.71 -8.89
N LEU A 143 -6.76 -19.11 -8.01
CA LEU A 143 -5.36 -19.48 -7.82
C LEU A 143 -5.21 -20.82 -7.10
N THR A 144 -4.15 -21.53 -7.47
CA THR A 144 -3.67 -22.74 -6.81
C THR A 144 -2.40 -22.46 -6.01
N GLU A 145 -1.87 -23.48 -5.33
CA GLU A 145 -0.60 -23.37 -4.59
C GLU A 145 0.55 -22.94 -5.52
N ASP A 146 0.59 -23.49 -6.74
CA ASP A 146 1.67 -23.26 -7.71
C ASP A 146 1.69 -21.83 -8.26
N ASP A 147 0.57 -21.11 -8.15
CA ASP A 147 0.44 -19.72 -8.59
C ASP A 147 0.93 -18.72 -7.52
N ILE A 148 1.15 -19.17 -6.28
CA ILE A 148 1.47 -18.30 -5.14
C ILE A 148 2.95 -18.44 -4.76
N GLY A 149 3.74 -17.43 -5.12
CA GLY A 149 5.14 -17.33 -4.69
C GLY A 149 5.27 -16.91 -3.22
N ILE A 150 6.09 -17.63 -2.46
CA ILE A 150 6.38 -17.33 -1.05
C ILE A 150 7.85 -16.92 -0.90
N ILE A 151 8.07 -15.72 -0.33
CA ILE A 151 9.40 -15.23 0.02
C ILE A 151 9.48 -15.18 1.55
N GLN A 152 10.31 -16.04 2.15
CA GLN A 152 10.49 -16.11 3.59
C GLN A 152 11.97 -16.31 3.97
N GLY A 153 12.43 -15.61 4.99
CA GLY A 153 13.78 -15.75 5.52
C GLY A 153 13.98 -14.97 6.81
N LYS A 154 15.00 -15.33 7.60
CA LYS A 154 15.39 -14.55 8.81
C LYS A 154 16.04 -13.22 8.45
N LYS A 155 16.62 -13.14 7.25
CA LYS A 155 17.28 -11.98 6.66
C LYS A 155 16.99 -12.04 5.16
N PHE A 156 16.48 -10.95 4.60
CA PHE A 156 16.26 -10.80 3.16
C PHE A 156 17.26 -9.76 2.65
N GLU A 157 18.23 -10.19 1.85
CA GLU A 157 19.19 -9.28 1.19
C GLU A 157 18.58 -8.86 -0.15
N SER A 158 18.06 -7.64 -0.23
CA SER A 158 17.37 -7.09 -1.41
C SER A 158 18.24 -7.03 -2.67
N ASP A 159 19.55 -7.11 -2.50
CA ASP A 159 20.54 -6.85 -3.54
C ASP A 159 20.87 -8.12 -4.34
N LYS A 160 20.31 -9.26 -3.93
CA LYS A 160 20.48 -10.56 -4.60
C LYS A 160 19.15 -11.00 -5.21
N PRO A 161 19.18 -11.61 -6.41
CA PRO A 161 17.97 -12.18 -7.01
C PRO A 161 17.37 -13.22 -6.07
N VAL A 162 16.04 -13.22 -5.96
CA VAL A 162 15.30 -14.29 -5.28
C VAL A 162 15.40 -15.52 -6.20
N ALA A 163 16.02 -16.59 -5.69
CA ALA A 163 16.18 -17.87 -6.39
C ALA A 163 14.90 -18.71 -6.33
#